data_AF-A0A434S4L5-F1
#
_entry.id   AF-A0A434S4L5-F1
#
_cell.length_a   1.000
_cell.length_b   1.000
_cell.length_c   1.000
_cell.angle_alpha   90.00
_cell.angle_beta   90.00
_cell.angle_gamma   90.00
#
_symmetry.space_group_name_H-M   'P 1'
#
loop_
_entity.id
_entity.type
_entity.pdbx_description
1 polymer ?
#
loop_
_entity_poly.entity_id
_entity_poly.type
_entity_poly.pdbx_seq_one_letter_code
_entity_poly.pdbx_strand_id
1 'polypeptide(L)' 'PAAKLDAGADPETLANAAGGLDRAAIKQLTAKVPASPVSALPPEQRKVRVVGPAFLPDPSAAIDLQAPARKTAR' A
#
# COMPACT_ATOMS: atom_id res chain seq x y z
N PRO A 1 -10.10 4.24 50.81
CA PRO A 1 -10.05 3.90 49.38
C PRO A 1 -9.21 4.91 48.58
N ALA A 2 -8.16 4.47 47.89
CA ALA A 2 -7.35 5.34 47.05
C ALA A 2 -8.19 5.85 45.88
N ALA A 3 -8.17 7.17 45.64
CA ALA A 3 -8.81 7.78 44.49
C ALA A 3 -8.19 7.17 43.21
N LYS A 4 -9.03 6.66 42.31
CA LYS A 4 -8.56 6.15 41.02
C LYS A 4 -7.84 7.30 40.31
N LEU A 5 -6.58 7.07 39.95
CA LEU A 5 -5.80 8.02 39.17
C LEU A 5 -6.56 8.33 37.87
N ASP A 6 -6.55 9.59 37.47
CA ASP A 6 -7.18 10.02 36.23
C ASP A 6 -6.51 9.30 35.05
N ALA A 7 -7.29 8.50 34.32
CA ALA A 7 -6.80 7.80 33.14
C ALA A 7 -6.32 8.76 32.04
N GLY A 8 -6.70 10.04 32.07
CA GLY A 8 -6.17 11.06 31.17
C GLY A 8 -4.77 11.58 31.53
N ALA A 9 -4.25 11.25 32.73
CA ALA A 9 -2.97 11.72 33.24
C ALA A 9 -1.82 10.73 33.01
N ASP A 10 -2.06 9.63 32.30
CA ASP A 10 -0.99 8.71 31.96
C ASP A 10 -0.09 9.32 30.85
N PRO A 11 1.22 9.04 30.88
CA PRO A 11 2.18 9.66 29.98
C PRO A 11 1.97 9.28 28.51
N GLU A 12 1.38 8.12 28.23
CA GLU A 12 1.09 7.67 26.87
C GLU A 12 -0.06 8.48 26.26
N THR A 13 -1.15 8.69 27.01
CA THR A 13 -2.28 9.52 26.60
C THR A 13 -1.86 10.96 26.32
N LEU A 14 -0.98 11.52 27.15
CA LEU A 14 -0.43 12.86 26.92
C LEU A 14 0.43 12.93 25.65
N ALA A 15 1.27 11.92 25.40
CA ALA A 15 2.09 11.85 24.18
C ALA A 15 1.22 11.70 22.93
N ASN A 16 0.17 10.89 22.98
CA ASN A 16 -0.78 10.72 21.88
C ASN A 16 -1.53 12.03 21.58
N ALA A 17 -1.99 12.74 22.62
CA ALA A 17 -2.62 14.05 22.46
C ALA A 17 -1.66 15.10 21.89
N ALA A 18 -0.42 15.16 22.37
CA ALA A 18 0.63 16.05 21.85
C ALA A 18 0.99 15.73 20.39
N GLY A 19 0.95 14.45 20.02
CA GLY A 19 1.13 13.96 18.65
C GLY A 19 -0.10 14.14 17.75
N GLY A 20 -1.18 14.75 18.24
CA GLY A 20 -2.41 14.97 17.48
C GLY A 20 -3.20 13.70 17.20
N LEU A 21 -2.89 12.59 17.86
CA LEU A 21 -3.65 11.34 17.78
C LEU A 21 -4.85 11.40 18.74
N ASP A 22 -5.76 12.32 18.45
CA ASP A 22 -7.00 12.47 19.20
C ASP A 22 -8.14 11.59 18.62
N ARG A 23 -9.29 11.59 19.29
CA ARG A 23 -10.45 10.82 18.84
C ARG A 23 -10.96 11.26 17.46
N ALA A 24 -10.76 12.51 17.07
CA ALA A 24 -11.18 13.00 15.76
C ALA A 24 -10.24 12.51 14.66
N ALA A 25 -8.92 12.58 14.90
CA ALA A 25 -7.89 12.05 14.02
C ALA A 25 -8.04 10.54 13.82
N ILE A 26 -8.28 9.78 14.90
CA ILE A 26 -8.56 8.34 14.81
C ILE A 26 -9.80 8.09 13.95
N LYS A 27 -10.89 8.85 14.15
CA LYS A 27 -12.09 8.73 13.31
C LYS A 27 -11.81 9.00 11.84
N GLN A 28 -10.95 9.97 11.52
CA GLN A 28 -10.58 10.27 10.13
C GLN A 28 -9.70 9.16 9.52
N LEU A 29 -8.71 8.66 10.27
CA LEU A 29 -7.81 7.59 9.82
C LEU A 29 -8.54 6.24 9.65
N THR A 30 -9.52 5.97 10.51
CA THR A 30 -10.35 4.76 10.47
C THR A 30 -11.58 4.92 9.57
N ALA A 31 -11.86 6.13 9.08
CA ALA A 31 -12.94 6.35 8.14
C ALA A 31 -12.66 5.52 6.88
N LYS A 32 -13.61 4.65 6.53
CA LYS A 32 -13.51 3.80 5.35
C LYS A 32 -13.34 4.69 4.12
N VAL A 33 -12.15 4.68 3.53
CA VAL A 33 -11.90 5.37 2.26
C VAL A 33 -12.89 4.82 1.24
N PRO A 34 -13.61 5.68 0.49
CA PRO A 34 -14.47 5.21 -0.59
C PRO A 34 -13.61 4.34 -1.52
N ALA A 35 -14.09 3.12 -1.78
CA ALA A 35 -13.37 2.19 -2.64
C ALA A 35 -13.02 2.90 -3.95
N SER A 36 -11.74 2.85 -4.33
CA SER A 36 -11.29 3.43 -5.60
C SER A 36 -12.22 2.96 -6.72
N PRO A 37 -12.65 3.84 -7.64
CA PRO A 37 -13.59 3.48 -8.71
C PRO A 37 -13.07 2.30 -9.54
N VAL A 38 -11.76 2.10 -9.59
CA VAL A 38 -11.11 0.94 -10.26
C VAL A 38 -11.25 -0.35 -9.46
N SER A 39 -11.20 -0.29 -8.13
CA SER A 39 -11.39 -1.45 -7.24
C SER A 39 -12.86 -1.89 -7.18
N ALA A 40 -13.80 -0.98 -7.43
CA ALA A 40 -15.23 -1.27 -7.50
C ALA A 40 -15.64 -2.06 -8.76
N LEU A 41 -14.80 -2.07 -9.80
CA LEU A 41 -15.05 -2.88 -11.00
C LEU A 41 -14.81 -4.37 -10.70
N PRO A 42 -15.68 -5.27 -11.23
CA PRO A 42 -15.42 -6.71 -11.25
C PRO A 42 -14.02 -7.01 -11.79
N PRO A 43 -13.31 -8.04 -11.29
CA PRO A 43 -11.93 -8.35 -11.69
C PRO A 43 -11.77 -8.48 -13.21
N GLU A 44 -12.75 -9.06 -13.89
CA GLU A 44 -12.80 -9.21 -15.36
C GLU A 44 -12.81 -7.88 -16.13
N GLN A 45 -13.28 -6.79 -15.51
CA GLN A 45 -13.32 -5.46 -16.10
C GLN A 45 -12.09 -4.61 -15.76
N ARG A 46 -11.22 -5.11 -14.87
CA ARG A 46 -9.96 -4.44 -14.52
C ARG A 46 -8.96 -4.68 -15.64
N LYS A 47 -8.86 -3.74 -16.58
CA LYS A 47 -7.77 -3.73 -17.58
C LYS A 47 -6.45 -3.36 -16.90
N VAL A 48 -5.79 -4.35 -16.29
CA VAL A 48 -4.45 -4.20 -15.72
C VAL A 48 -3.45 -4.01 -16.85
N ARG A 49 -2.96 -2.79 -17.03
CA ARG A 49 -1.82 -2.52 -17.91
C ARG A 49 -0.56 -2.83 -17.12
N VAL A 50 -0.05 -4.05 -17.25
CA VAL A 50 1.24 -4.39 -16.65
C VAL A 50 2.32 -3.60 -17.37
N VAL A 51 2.89 -2.62 -16.67
CA VAL A 51 4.10 -1.90 -17.08
C VAL A 51 5.26 -2.46 -16.27
N GLY A 52 5.71 -3.66 -16.64
CA GLY A 52 6.97 -4.25 -16.20
C GLY A 52 7.99 -4.23 -17.33
N PRO A 53 9.28 -4.57 -17.09
CA PRO A 53 10.15 -4.97 -18.19
C PRO A 53 9.44 -6.06 -18.99
N ALA A 54 9.54 -5.98 -20.33
CA ALA A 54 8.76 -6.79 -21.26
C ALA A 54 8.64 -8.25 -20.78
N PHE A 55 7.40 -8.77 -20.74
CA PHE A 55 7.19 -10.18 -20.44
C PHE A 55 7.99 -11.00 -21.44
N LEU A 56 8.84 -11.90 -20.92
CA LEU A 56 9.48 -12.89 -21.76
C LEU A 56 8.37 -13.70 -22.46
N PRO A 57 8.51 -13.99 -23.76
CA PRO A 57 7.55 -14.85 -24.46
C PRO A 57 7.46 -16.22 -23.78
N ASP A 58 6.36 -16.94 -24.01
CA ASP A 58 6.16 -18.33 -23.58
C ASP A 58 7.44 -19.14 -23.86
N PRO A 59 7.93 -19.98 -22.92
CA PRO A 59 9.15 -20.76 -23.10
C PRO A 59 9.16 -21.56 -24.41
N SER A 60 8.00 -21.99 -24.91
CA SER A 60 7.87 -22.68 -26.21
C SER A 60 8.18 -21.75 -27.40
N ALA A 61 7.87 -20.46 -27.28
CA ALA A 61 8.20 -19.41 -28.24
C ALA A 61 9.60 -18.79 -28.00
N ALA A 62 10.24 -19.08 -26.86
CA ALA A 62 11.56 -18.58 -26.49
C ALA A 62 12.72 -19.53 -26.82
N ILE A 63 12.44 -20.79 -27.21
CA ILE A 63 13.46 -21.82 -27.49
C ILE A 63 14.46 -21.38 -28.57
N ASP A 64 14.00 -20.63 -29.58
CA ASP A 64 14.85 -20.22 -30.72
C ASP A 64 15.28 -18.74 -30.66
N LEU A 65 14.96 -18.03 -29.58
CA LEU A 65 15.31 -16.62 -29.42
C LEU A 65 16.69 -16.47 -28.75
N GLN A 66 17.69 -16.15 -29.56
CA GLN A 66 19.01 -15.79 -29.06
C GLN A 66 18.99 -14.37 -28.50
N ALA A 67 19.47 -14.20 -27.25
CA ALA A 67 19.63 -12.87 -26.65
C ALA A 67 20.61 -12.03 -27.50
N PRO A 68 20.32 -10.73 -27.73
CA PRO A 68 21.22 -9.87 -28.48
C PRO A 68 22.57 -9.78 -27.77
N ALA A 69 23.65 -9.91 -28.54
CA ALA A 69 25.02 -9.87 -28.02
C ALA A 69 25.24 -8.56 -27.24
N ARG A 70 25.88 -8.69 -26.06
CA ARG A 70 26.22 -7.56 -25.20
C ARG A 70 27.09 -6.58 -25.99
N LYS A 71 26.64 -5.33 -26.15
CA LYS A 71 27.47 -4.27 -26.71
C LYS A 71 28.56 -3.96 -25.69
N THR A 72 29.82 -4.23 -26.04
CA THR A 72 30.98 -3.81 -25.27
C THR A 72 31.01 -2.28 -25.29
N ALA A 73 30.79 -1.65 -24.15
CA ALA A 73 31.06 -0.22 -23.99
C ALA A 73 32.58 -0.03 -24.11
N ARG A 74 33.01 0.75 -25.10
CA ARG A 74 34.39 1.21 -25.25
C ARG A 74 34.48 2.64 -24.74
#